data_AF-A0A1X4IDU5-F1
#
_entry.id   AF-A0A1X4IDU5-F1
#
_cell.length_a   1.000
_cell.length_b   1.000
_cell.length_c   1.000
_cell.angle_alpha   90.00
_cell.angle_beta   90.00
_cell.angle_gamma   90.00
#
_symmetry.space_group_name_H-M   'P 1'
#
loop_
_entity.id
_entity.type
_entity.pdbx_description
1 polymer ?
#
loop_
_entity_poly.entity_id
_entity_poly.type
_entity_poly.pdbx_seq_one_letter_code
_entity_poly.pdbx_strand_id
1 'polypeptide(L)'
;MTNEHPSTFRMPAPLFDELAAGGHSAEAVAFLEQGERARRLLLLRTLLKQLWDLPTPLTPVAQAWRVLKEAAGRAPEPVERLLLAPTTGAWIAHMLRRAHGTATGPRLWVEAARMNTLAVVAALHAGTEASLSVPLED
;
A
#
# COMPACT_ATOMS: atom_id res chain seq x y z
N MET A 1 -12.72 -19.22 -24.19
CA MET A 1 -12.42 -18.46 -22.97
C MET A 1 -11.71 -17.19 -23.40
N THR A 2 -12.43 -16.08 -23.48
CA THR A 2 -11.91 -14.80 -23.96
C THR A 2 -10.95 -14.25 -22.92
N ASN A 3 -9.66 -14.13 -23.29
CA ASN A 3 -8.64 -13.49 -22.46
C ASN A 3 -8.94 -11.99 -22.38
N GLU A 4 -9.66 -11.54 -21.35
CA GLU A 4 -9.65 -10.14 -20.98
C GLU A 4 -8.26 -9.80 -20.46
N HIS A 5 -7.43 -9.20 -21.32
CA HIS A 5 -6.22 -8.55 -20.86
C HIS A 5 -6.62 -7.38 -19.98
N PRO A 6 -6.04 -7.24 -18.76
CA PRO A 6 -6.35 -6.10 -17.91
C PRO A 6 -6.04 -4.82 -18.68
N SER A 7 -7.03 -3.92 -18.75
CA SER A 7 -6.92 -2.63 -19.42
C SER A 7 -5.63 -1.93 -19.01
N THR A 8 -4.71 -1.75 -19.97
CA THR A 8 -3.41 -1.15 -19.70
C THR A 8 -3.60 0.32 -19.31
N PHE A 9 -3.07 0.74 -18.15
CA PHE A 9 -3.03 2.15 -17.77
C PHE A 9 -2.09 2.89 -18.73
N ARG A 10 -2.63 3.76 -19.60
CA ARG A 10 -1.87 4.49 -20.61
C ARG A 10 -2.05 5.99 -20.45
N MET A 11 -0.95 6.73 -20.48
CA MET A 11 -0.92 8.19 -20.47
C MET A 11 -1.55 8.74 -21.78
N PRO A 12 -2.59 9.59 -21.70
CA PRO A 12 -3.10 10.31 -22.85
C PRO A 12 -2.05 11.28 -23.41
N ALA A 13 -1.89 11.32 -24.73
CA ALA A 13 -0.91 12.20 -25.38
C ALA A 13 -1.09 13.69 -25.00
N PRO A 14 -2.32 14.26 -24.94
CA PRO A 14 -2.49 15.66 -24.55
C PRO A 14 -1.99 15.96 -23.13
N LEU A 15 -2.26 15.07 -22.18
CA LEU A 15 -1.80 15.23 -20.80
C LEU A 15 -0.29 15.04 -20.68
N PHE A 16 0.29 14.16 -21.50
CA PHE A 16 1.74 14.00 -21.57
C PHE A 16 2.42 15.28 -22.08
N ASP A 17 1.95 15.83 -23.19
CA ASP A 17 2.51 17.05 -23.79
C ASP A 17 2.41 18.23 -22.81
N GLU A 18 1.29 18.33 -22.11
CA GLU A 18 1.08 19.34 -21.06
C GLU A 18 2.11 19.20 -19.93
N LEU A 19 2.24 18.01 -19.33
CA LEU A 19 3.17 17.73 -18.24
C LEU A 19 4.63 17.93 -18.69
N ALA A 20 4.98 17.53 -19.91
CA ALA A 20 6.32 17.69 -20.47
C ALA A 20 6.69 19.16 -20.70
N ALA A 21 5.70 20.02 -20.96
CA ALA A 21 5.87 21.47 -21.02
C ALA A 21 5.90 22.15 -19.64
N GLY A 22 5.80 21.38 -18.55
CA GLY A 22 5.75 21.87 -17.17
C GLY A 22 4.36 22.30 -16.70
N GLY A 23 3.31 21.96 -17.44
CA GLY A 23 1.93 22.17 -17.04
C GLY A 23 1.51 21.26 -15.90
N HIS A 24 0.42 21.64 -15.23
CA HIS A 24 -0.05 21.02 -14.00
C HIS A 24 -1.56 21.26 -13.83
N SER A 25 -2.32 21.08 -14.92
CA SER A 25 -3.77 21.12 -14.87
C SER A 25 -4.30 20.10 -13.86
N ALA A 26 -5.48 20.39 -13.30
CA ALA A 26 -6.13 19.49 -12.36
C ALA A 26 -6.36 18.09 -12.98
N GLU A 27 -6.65 18.03 -14.28
CA GLU A 27 -6.81 16.78 -15.02
C GLU A 27 -5.50 15.98 -15.11
N ALA A 28 -4.39 16.64 -15.47
CA ALA A 28 -3.09 16.00 -15.55
C ALA A 28 -2.62 15.47 -14.18
N VAL A 29 -2.81 16.26 -13.12
CA VAL A 29 -2.48 15.84 -11.75
C VAL A 29 -3.37 14.68 -11.30
N ALA A 30 -4.68 14.74 -11.52
CA ALA A 30 -5.59 13.65 -11.17
C ALA A 30 -5.25 12.35 -11.90
N PHE A 31 -4.80 12.44 -13.16
CA PHE A 31 -4.33 11.28 -13.91
C PHE A 31 -3.08 10.65 -13.27
N LEU A 32 -2.11 11.46 -12.84
CA LEU A 32 -0.93 10.97 -12.12
C LEU A 32 -1.30 10.32 -10.77
N GLU A 33 -2.21 10.94 -10.01
CA GLU A 33 -2.72 10.37 -8.76
C GLU A 33 -3.41 9.02 -8.98
N GLN A 34 -4.22 8.90 -10.03
CA GLN A 34 -4.86 7.63 -10.41
C GLN A 34 -3.81 6.56 -10.76
N GLY A 35 -2.76 6.95 -11.50
CA GLY A 35 -1.65 6.07 -11.85
C GLY A 35 -0.87 5.59 -10.62
N GLU A 36 -0.55 6.50 -9.70
CA GLU A 36 0.12 6.13 -8.45
C GLU A 36 -0.76 5.27 -7.56
N ARG A 37 -2.07 5.52 -7.49
CA ARG A 37 -3.02 4.64 -6.79
C ARG A 37 -3.00 3.22 -7.34
N ALA A 38 -3.12 3.08 -8.66
CA ALA A 38 -3.10 1.77 -9.31
C ALA A 38 -1.77 1.03 -9.05
N ARG A 39 -0.65 1.73 -9.21
CA ARG A 39 0.69 1.22 -8.91
C ARG A 39 0.84 0.82 -7.44
N ARG A 40 0.37 1.65 -6.51
CA ARG A 40 0.44 1.41 -5.05
C ARG A 40 -0.29 0.13 -4.66
N LEU A 41 -1.51 -0.04 -5.15
CA LEU A 41 -2.32 -1.23 -4.87
C LEU A 41 -1.69 -2.50 -5.48
N LEU A 42 -1.12 -2.41 -6.67
CA LEU A 42 -0.41 -3.52 -7.30
C LEU A 42 0.83 -3.95 -6.50
N LEU A 43 1.65 -2.99 -6.10
CA LEU A 43 2.85 -3.26 -5.30
C LEU A 43 2.49 -3.80 -3.91
N LEU A 44 1.47 -3.23 -3.26
CA LEU A 44 0.97 -3.72 -1.97
C LEU A 44 0.44 -5.15 -2.09
N ARG A 45 -0.37 -5.44 -3.11
CA ARG A 45 -0.86 -6.81 -3.35
C ARG A 45 0.29 -7.79 -3.56
N THR A 46 1.29 -7.40 -4.33
CA THR A 46 2.48 -8.23 -4.57
C THR A 46 3.23 -8.49 -3.27
N LEU A 47 3.41 -7.46 -2.45
CA LEU A 47 4.06 -7.59 -1.15
C LEU A 47 3.26 -8.48 -0.19
N LEU A 48 1.94 -8.28 -0.07
CA LEU A 48 1.09 -9.07 0.81
C LEU A 48 1.18 -10.57 0.51
N LYS A 49 1.32 -10.97 -0.76
CA LYS A 49 1.55 -12.38 -1.13
C LYS A 49 2.84 -12.96 -0.54
N GLN A 50 3.90 -12.15 -0.44
CA GLN A 50 5.20 -12.58 0.12
C GLN A 50 5.16 -12.62 1.65
N LEU A 51 4.34 -11.77 2.27
CA LEU A 51 4.29 -11.63 3.73
C LEU A 51 3.15 -12.42 4.39
N TRP A 52 2.26 -13.03 3.60
CA TRP A 52 0.98 -13.56 4.10
C TRP A 52 1.15 -14.56 5.25
N ASP A 53 2.12 -15.47 5.09
CA ASP A 53 2.43 -16.55 6.03
C ASP A 53 3.74 -16.29 6.80
N LEU A 54 4.24 -15.06 6.81
CA LEU A 54 5.50 -14.72 7.46
C LEU A 54 5.37 -14.91 8.99
N PRO A 55 6.18 -15.79 9.62
CA PRO A 55 6.16 -15.97 11.06
C PRO A 55 6.59 -14.69 11.78
N THR A 56 5.85 -14.32 12.83
CA THR A 56 6.08 -13.09 13.59
C THR A 56 5.57 -13.24 15.02
N PRO A 57 6.21 -12.61 16.03
CA PRO A 57 5.66 -12.51 17.38
C PRO A 57 4.51 -11.48 17.49
N LEU A 58 4.23 -10.74 16.42
CA LEU A 58 3.19 -9.70 16.36
C LEU A 58 1.88 -10.25 15.77
N THR A 59 0.88 -9.38 15.61
CA THR A 59 -0.27 -9.72 14.75
C THR A 59 0.19 -10.11 13.34
N PRO A 60 -0.27 -11.26 12.81
CA PRO A 60 0.02 -11.69 11.45
C PRO A 60 -0.51 -10.70 10.41
N VAL A 61 0.21 -10.57 9.29
CA VAL A 61 -0.13 -9.66 8.18
C VAL A 61 -1.55 -9.90 7.65
N ALA A 62 -1.98 -11.16 7.55
CA ALA A 62 -3.33 -11.50 7.11
C ALA A 62 -4.43 -10.91 8.02
N GLN A 63 -4.19 -10.84 9.33
CA GLN A 63 -5.13 -10.26 10.29
C GLN A 63 -5.09 -8.73 10.24
N ALA A 64 -3.90 -8.13 10.20
CA ALA A 64 -3.75 -6.67 10.04
C ALA A 64 -4.39 -6.17 8.74
N TRP A 65 -4.25 -6.93 7.65
CA TRP A 65 -4.90 -6.64 6.37
C TRP A 65 -6.43 -6.68 6.46
N ARG A 66 -7.00 -7.56 7.29
CA ARG A 66 -8.45 -7.60 7.53
C ARG A 66 -8.94 -6.31 8.20
N VAL A 67 -8.24 -5.85 9.22
CA VAL A 67 -8.54 -4.58 9.92
C VAL A 67 -8.45 -3.40 8.94
N LEU A 68 -7.39 -3.34 8.12
CA LEU A 68 -7.27 -2.29 7.10
C LEU A 68 -8.43 -2.31 6.09
N LYS A 69 -8.84 -3.50 5.62
CA LYS A 69 -9.97 -3.63 4.68
C LYS A 69 -11.31 -3.20 5.30
N GLU A 70 -11.53 -3.54 6.56
CA GLU A 70 -12.73 -3.11 7.28
C GLU A 70 -12.78 -1.59 7.40
N ALA A 71 -11.68 -0.97 7.83
CA ALA A 71 -11.53 0.47 7.88
C ALA A 71 -11.75 1.12 6.50
N ALA A 72 -11.19 0.54 5.43
CA ALA A 72 -11.37 1.03 4.07
C ALA A 72 -12.82 0.95 3.58
N GLY A 73 -13.57 -0.08 4.00
CA GLY A 73 -14.99 -0.22 3.70
C GLY A 73 -15.85 0.81 4.41
N ARG A 74 -15.45 1.26 5.61
CA ARG A 74 -16.16 2.26 6.41
C ARG A 74 -15.80 3.70 6.00
N ALA A 75 -14.52 3.98 5.82
CA ALA A 75 -13.98 5.30 5.51
C ALA A 75 -12.88 5.16 4.44
N PRO A 76 -13.22 5.18 3.14
CA PRO A 76 -12.24 4.93 2.08
C PRO A 76 -11.21 6.05 1.94
N GLU A 77 -11.61 7.33 2.08
CA GLU A 77 -10.72 8.47 1.82
C GLU A 77 -9.52 8.54 2.77
N PRO A 78 -9.66 8.38 4.11
CA PRO A 78 -8.50 8.38 4.99
C PRO A 78 -7.54 7.23 4.74
N VAL A 79 -8.07 6.04 4.42
CA VAL A 79 -7.25 4.87 4.11
C VAL A 79 -6.54 5.05 2.78
N GLU A 80 -7.19 5.64 1.79
CA GLU A 80 -6.58 5.97 0.51
C GLU A 80 -5.41 6.95 0.68
N ARG A 81 -5.59 8.03 1.47
CA ARG A 81 -4.49 8.95 1.81
C ARG A 81 -3.33 8.25 2.51
N LEU A 82 -3.63 7.36 3.46
CA LEU A 82 -2.62 6.57 4.18
C LEU A 82 -1.84 5.67 3.22
N LEU A 83 -2.54 5.01 2.28
CA LEU A 83 -1.92 4.16 1.27
C LEU A 83 -1.09 4.95 0.28
N LEU A 84 -1.50 6.17 -0.08
CA LEU A 84 -0.81 7.04 -1.03
C LEU A 84 0.36 7.83 -0.40
N ALA A 85 0.42 7.95 0.93
CA ALA A 85 1.50 8.64 1.63
C ALA A 85 2.90 8.21 1.13
N PRO A 86 3.83 9.14 0.85
CA PRO A 86 5.15 8.80 0.29
C PRO A 86 5.92 7.75 1.11
N THR A 87 5.82 7.82 2.44
CA THR A 87 6.48 6.88 3.37
C THR A 87 5.94 5.46 3.28
N THR A 88 4.65 5.29 2.99
CA THR A 88 4.04 3.97 2.70
C THR A 88 4.61 3.40 1.40
N GLY A 89 4.73 4.21 0.36
CA GLY A 89 5.28 3.79 -0.94
C GLY A 89 6.74 3.39 -0.85
N ALA A 90 7.56 4.20 -0.15
CA ALA A 90 8.96 3.89 0.11
C ALA A 90 9.14 2.58 0.88
N TRP A 91 8.28 2.31 1.87
CA TRP A 91 8.28 1.05 2.60
C TRP A 91 7.89 -0.15 1.73
N ILE A 92 6.82 -0.05 0.94
CA ILE A 92 6.42 -1.15 0.04
C ILE A 92 7.57 -1.47 -0.93
N ALA A 93 8.17 -0.44 -1.54
CA ALA A 93 9.30 -0.62 -2.45
C ALA A 93 10.52 -1.25 -1.75
N HIS A 94 10.84 -0.80 -0.53
CA HIS A 94 11.92 -1.39 0.27
C HIS A 94 11.64 -2.86 0.59
N MET A 95 10.45 -3.17 1.11
CA MET A 95 10.05 -4.53 1.47
C MET A 95 10.03 -5.48 0.28
N LEU A 96 9.63 -5.02 -0.91
CA LEU A 96 9.73 -5.82 -2.14
C LEU A 96 11.20 -6.10 -2.51
N ARG A 97 12.10 -5.13 -2.36
CA ARG A 97 13.55 -5.38 -2.54
C ARG A 97 14.08 -6.37 -1.52
N ARG A 98 13.65 -6.26 -0.25
CA ARG A 98 13.99 -7.22 0.82
C ARG A 98 13.51 -8.63 0.48
N ALA A 99 12.26 -8.78 0.06
CA ALA A 99 11.67 -10.07 -0.34
C ALA A 99 12.39 -10.69 -1.54
N HIS A 100 12.89 -9.87 -2.48
CA HIS A 100 13.69 -10.32 -3.62
C HIS A 100 15.20 -10.43 -3.35
N GLY A 101 15.67 -10.23 -2.11
CA GLY A 101 17.10 -10.34 -1.77
C GLY A 101 17.99 -9.23 -2.35
N THR A 102 17.42 -8.11 -2.79
CA THR A 102 18.15 -6.95 -3.36
C THR A 102 18.31 -5.79 -2.37
N ALA A 103 17.91 -5.99 -1.12
CA ALA A 103 18.14 -5.06 -0.03
C ALA A 103 18.40 -5.84 1.27
N THR A 104 19.08 -5.21 2.22
CA THR A 104 19.39 -5.74 3.55
C THR A 104 18.64 -4.96 4.64
N GLY A 105 18.68 -5.46 5.87
CA GLY A 105 18.12 -4.82 7.05
C GLY A 105 17.78 -5.85 8.14
N PRO A 106 16.94 -5.50 9.14
CA PRO A 106 16.62 -6.37 10.26
C PRO A 106 15.82 -7.60 9.84
N ARG A 107 15.42 -8.46 10.78
CA ARG A 107 14.54 -9.62 10.46
C ARG A 107 13.28 -9.12 9.73
N LEU A 108 12.90 -9.81 8.65
CA LEU A 108 11.83 -9.35 7.73
C LEU A 108 10.51 -9.02 8.46
N TRP A 109 10.18 -9.78 9.51
CA TRP A 109 8.97 -9.56 10.30
C TRP A 109 8.94 -8.20 11.03
N VAL A 110 10.10 -7.65 11.39
CA VAL A 110 10.22 -6.36 12.09
C VAL A 110 9.72 -5.23 11.21
N GLU A 111 10.04 -5.26 9.91
CA GLU A 111 9.59 -4.23 8.98
C GLU A 111 8.22 -4.55 8.38
N ALA A 112 7.86 -5.82 8.26
CA ALA A 112 6.49 -6.24 7.94
C ALA A 112 5.49 -5.74 8.99
N ALA A 113 5.94 -5.54 10.23
CA ALA A 113 5.15 -4.94 11.32
C ALA A 113 4.55 -3.58 10.97
N ARG A 114 5.09 -2.83 10.00
CA ARG A 114 4.46 -1.57 9.55
C ARG A 114 3.02 -1.79 9.06
N MET A 115 2.67 -2.98 8.60
CA MET A 115 1.28 -3.33 8.28
C MET A 115 0.34 -3.23 9.49
N ASN A 116 0.81 -3.59 10.68
CA ASN A 116 0.09 -3.42 11.95
C ASN A 116 -0.17 -1.94 12.24
N THR A 117 0.84 -1.09 12.08
CA THR A 117 0.70 0.37 12.21
C THR A 117 -0.33 0.93 11.22
N LEU A 118 -0.25 0.53 9.95
CA LEU A 118 -1.21 0.98 8.93
C LEU A 118 -2.64 0.57 9.29
N ALA A 119 -2.83 -0.66 9.77
CA ALA A 119 -4.13 -1.17 10.19
C ALA A 119 -4.74 -0.37 11.35
N VAL A 120 -3.97 -0.07 12.40
CA VAL A 120 -4.45 0.73 13.53
C VAL A 120 -4.76 2.17 13.11
N VAL A 121 -3.88 2.80 12.34
CA VAL A 121 -4.11 4.18 11.87
C VAL A 121 -5.36 4.25 10.99
N ALA A 122 -5.56 3.27 10.10
CA ALA A 122 -6.77 3.16 9.31
C ALA A 122 -8.03 3.00 10.19
N ALA A 123 -8.00 2.11 11.18
CA ALA A 123 -9.12 1.88 12.08
C ALA A 123 -9.47 3.12 12.91
N LEU A 124 -8.46 3.84 13.41
CA LEU A 124 -8.63 5.11 14.13
C LEU A 124 -9.32 6.15 13.26
N HIS A 125 -8.89 6.31 12.01
CA HIS A 125 -9.52 7.26 11.08
C HIS A 125 -10.92 6.83 10.64
N ALA A 126 -11.20 5.53 10.59
CA ALA A 126 -12.48 4.98 10.18
C ALA A 126 -13.49 4.84 11.35
N GLY A 127 -13.04 5.02 12.59
CA GLY A 127 -13.86 4.74 13.77
C GLY A 127 -14.24 3.25 13.89
N THR A 128 -13.38 2.34 13.44
CA THR A 128 -13.57 0.89 13.55
C THR A 128 -12.68 0.32 14.66
N GLU A 129 -12.98 -0.91 15.10
CA GLU A 129 -12.18 -1.58 16.12
C GLU A 129 -10.87 -2.13 15.54
N ALA A 130 -9.82 -2.15 16.36
CA ALA A 130 -8.56 -2.80 16.05
C ALA A 130 -7.99 -3.46 17.30
N SER A 131 -7.64 -4.74 17.19
CA SER A 131 -6.94 -5.49 18.23
C SER A 131 -5.68 -6.08 17.63
N LEU A 132 -4.52 -5.62 18.10
CA LEU A 132 -3.21 -6.08 17.65
C LEU A 132 -2.34 -6.57 18.81
N SER A 133 -1.56 -7.60 18.55
CA SER A 133 -0.56 -8.17 19.45
C SER A 133 0.78 -7.45 19.24
N VAL A 134 1.37 -7.02 20.35
CA VAL A 134 2.72 -6.48 20.43
C VAL A 134 3.57 -7.41 21.30
N PRO A 135 4.89 -7.46 21.10
CA PRO A 135 5.74 -8.26 21.97
C PRO A 135 5.84 -7.53 23.32
N LEU A 136 5.82 -8.29 24.40
CA LEU A 136 6.23 -7.78 25.70
C LEU A 136 7.74 -7.99 25.80
N GLU A 137 8.47 -6.89 25.99
CA GLU A 137 9.91 -6.89 26.31
C GLU A 137 10.04 -6.30 27.72
N ASP A 138 10.78 -6.99 28.60
CA ASP A 138 11.10 -6.57 29.98
C ASP A 138 12.31 -5.63 30.03
#